data_AF-A0A7C5ILV0-F1
#
_entry.id   AF-A0A7C5ILV0-F1
#
_cell.length_a   1.000
_cell.length_b   1.000
_cell.length_c   1.000
_cell.angle_alpha   90.00
_cell.angle_beta   90.00
_cell.angle_gamma   90.00
#
_symmetry.space_group_name_H-M   'P 1'
#
loop_
_entity.id
_entity.type
_entity.pdbx_description
1 polymer ?
#
loop_
_entity_poly.entity_id
_entity_poly.type
_entity_poly.pdbx_seq_one_letter_code
_entity_poly.pdbx_strand_id
1 'polypeptide(L)' 'DFRVWPFDQKFYLILNIAIGGNWGGLKGVDNSIFPQRMEIDYVRVYKLVR' A
#
# COMPACT_ATOMS: atom_id res chain seq x y z
N ASP A 1 -25.39 -6.74 -7.39
CA ASP A 1 -25.31 -6.84 -8.86
C ASP A 1 -23.93 -7.38 -9.19
N PHE A 2 -23.84 -8.54 -9.85
CA PHE A 2 -22.55 -9.12 -10.20
C PHE A 2 -21.74 -8.24 -11.18
N ARG A 3 -22.41 -7.29 -11.86
CA ARG A 3 -21.77 -6.32 -12.77
C ARG A 3 -20.85 -5.31 -12.08
N VAL A 4 -20.91 -5.18 -10.75
CA VAL A 4 -20.04 -4.26 -9.99
C VAL A 4 -18.93 -4.95 -9.21
N TRP A 5 -18.76 -6.27 -9.35
CA TRP A 5 -17.73 -7.01 -8.63
C TRP A 5 -16.36 -6.83 -9.30
N PRO A 6 -15.37 -6.13 -8.69
CA PRO A 6 -14.15 -5.74 -9.39
C PRO A 6 -13.00 -6.75 -9.27
N PHE A 7 -13.20 -7.86 -8.54
CA PHE A 7 -12.11 -8.79 -8.15
C PHE A 7 -11.94 -9.98 -9.10
N ASP A 8 -12.28 -9.82 -10.37
CA ASP A 8 -12.18 -10.83 -11.43
C ASP A 8 -11.14 -10.48 -12.51
N GLN A 9 -10.38 -9.40 -12.31
CA GLN A 9 -9.30 -8.96 -13.18
C GLN A 9 -7.92 -9.14 -12.54
N LYS A 10 -6.87 -8.89 -13.32
CA LYS A 10 -5.49 -8.87 -12.81
C LYS A 10 -5.27 -7.61 -11.98
N PHE A 11 -4.62 -7.76 -10.82
CA PHE A 11 -4.16 -6.66 -9.98
C PHE A 11 -2.64 -6.67 -9.87
N TYR A 12 -2.10 -5.54 -9.44
CA TYR A 12 -0.68 -5.34 -9.17
C TYR A 12 -0.49 -5.01 -7.69
N LEU A 13 0.65 -5.40 -7.13
CA LEU A 13 1.02 -5.01 -5.78
C LEU A 13 1.54 -3.56 -5.77
N ILE A 14 1.12 -2.78 -4.78
CA ILE A 14 1.61 -1.41 -4.53
C ILE A 14 2.26 -1.40 -3.15
N LEU A 15 3.45 -0.82 -3.06
CA LEU A 15 4.19 -0.60 -1.81
C LEU A 15 4.57 0.87 -1.76
N ASN A 16 4.27 1.56 -0.66
CA ASN A 16 4.52 2.99 -0.53
C ASN A 16 4.79 3.40 0.91
N ILE A 17 5.55 4.50 1.07
CA ILE A 17 5.65 5.26 2.31
C ILE A 17 4.90 6.57 2.08
N ALA A 18 3.63 6.61 2.48
CA ALA A 18 2.89 7.87 2.49
C ALA A 18 3.28 8.67 3.75
N ILE A 19 3.57 9.96 3.59
CA ILE A 19 3.90 10.87 4.69
C ILE A 19 2.99 12.09 4.56
N GLY A 20 2.18 12.34 5.59
CA GLY A 20 1.22 13.43 5.57
C GLY A 20 -0.08 13.11 4.80
N GLY A 21 -0.57 14.08 4.02
CA GLY A 21 -1.86 14.02 3.33
C GLY A 21 -3.06 14.16 4.26
N ASN A 22 -4.26 14.11 3.68
CA ASN A 22 -5.51 14.28 4.42
C ASN A 22 -5.73 13.22 5.51
N TRP A 23 -5.03 12.09 5.44
CA TRP A 23 -5.13 11.00 6.42
C TRP A 23 -3.92 10.95 7.36
N GLY A 24 -2.69 10.87 6.83
CA GLY A 24 -1.47 10.74 7.63
C GLY A 24 -0.91 12.06 8.17
N GLY A 25 -1.44 13.20 7.74
CA GLY A 25 -0.96 14.55 8.07
C GLY A 25 -2.05 15.44 8.66
N LEU A 26 -3.06 14.86 9.30
CA LEU A 26 -4.16 15.62 9.94
C LEU A 26 -3.67 16.71 10.91
N LYS A 27 -2.46 16.54 11.46
CA LYS A 27 -1.80 17.49 12.37
C LYS A 27 -0.51 18.07 11.79
N GLY A 28 -0.34 18.01 10.46
CA GLY A 28 0.92 18.29 9.79
C GLY A 28 1.90 17.11 9.83
N VAL A 29 3.08 17.32 9.24
CA VAL A 29 4.22 16.39 9.27
C VAL A 29 5.33 17.05 10.07
N ASP A 30 5.84 16.36 11.09
CA ASP A 30 7.02 16.83 11.82
C ASP A 30 8.28 16.55 11.00
N ASN A 31 9.06 17.59 10.70
CA ASN A 31 10.28 17.48 9.93
C ASN A 31 11.43 16.78 10.69
N SER A 32 11.32 16.64 12.02
CA SER A 32 12.33 15.95 12.83
C SER A 32 12.40 14.44 12.57
N ILE A 33 11.34 13.86 11.99
CA ILE A 33 11.22 12.41 11.81
C ILE A 33 12.07 11.89 10.64
N PHE A 34 12.65 12.75 9.80
CA PHE A 34 13.37 12.30 8.61
C PHE A 34 14.83 11.98 8.89
N PRO A 35 15.40 10.94 8.24
CA PRO A 35 14.81 10.08 7.20
C PRO A 35 13.98 8.90 7.73
N GLN A 36 13.08 8.37 6.90
CA GLN A 36 12.29 7.16 7.18
C GLN A 36 12.54 6.08 6.12
N ARG A 37 12.42 4.80 6.49
CA ARG A 37 12.72 3.66 5.61
C ARG A 37 11.64 2.58 5.73
N MET A 38 11.30 1.95 4.60
CA MET A 38 10.51 0.72 4.53
C MET A 38 11.45 -0.38 4.03
N GLU A 39 11.80 -1.30 4.92
CA GLU A 39 12.70 -2.41 4.59
C GLU A 39 11.89 -3.66 4.28
N ILE A 40 12.09 -4.22 3.09
CA ILE A 40 11.32 -5.34 2.57
C ILE A 40 12.29 -6.44 2.19
N ASP A 41 12.30 -7.51 2.96
CA ASP A 41 13.16 -8.67 2.70
C ASP A 41 12.63 -9.53 1.54
N TYR A 42 11.31 -9.75 1.47
CA TYR A 42 10.70 -10.43 0.33
C TYR A 42 9.25 -10.02 0.10
N VAL A 43 8.85 -10.10 -1.18
CA VAL A 43 7.46 -10.14 -1.61
C VAL A 43 7.25 -11.49 -2.28
N ARG A 44 6.25 -12.25 -1.84
CA ARG A 44 5.91 -13.54 -2.43
C ARG A 44 4.42 -13.57 -2.74
N VAL A 45 4.09 -13.89 -3.99
CA VAL A 45 2.71 -14.06 -4.44
C VAL A 45 2.58 -15.46 -5.01
N TYR A 46 1.67 -16.23 -4.42
CA TYR A 46 1.37 -17.59 -4.86
C TYR A 46 -0.06 -17.63 -5.38
N LYS A 47 -0.27 -18.39 -6.46
CA LYS A 47 -1.63 -18.78 -6.85
C LYS A 47 -2.03 -19.97 -6.01
N LEU A 48 -3.33 -20.07 -5.71
CA LEU A 48 -3.90 -21.29 -5.16
C LEU A 48 -3.58 -22.43 -6.13
N VAL A 49 -2.72 -23.36 -5.72
CA VAL A 49 -2.53 -24.62 -6.42
C VAL A 49 -3.76 -25.45 -6.11
N ARG A 50 -4.52 -25.81 -7.14
CA ARG A 50 -5.62 -26.77 -7.00
C ARG A 50 -5.05 -28.18 -7.03
#